data_AF-A0A2N0KZU3-F1
#
_entry.id   AF-A0A2N0KZU3-F1
#
_cell.length_a   1.000
_cell.length_b   1.000
_cell.length_c   1.000
_cell.angle_alpha   90.00
_cell.angle_beta   90.00
_cell.angle_gamma   90.00
#
_symmetry.space_group_name_H-M   'P 1'
#
loop_
_entity.id
_entity.type
_entity.pdbx_description
1 polymer ?
#
loop_
_entity_poly.entity_id
_entity_poly.type
_entity_poly.pdbx_seq_one_letter_code
_entity_poly.pdbx_strand_id
1 'polypeptide(L)'
;MNITRILLSGLLAALSLSIAACGSESEPEHRILNLEVSEGVINLSGEELRVTQGDTVTMSVASDEHGLFHLHGYDHKIPVGPGEAAEITFDATATGRFNFTFHPGEGEHSEGGEMIHGMLFESEMLENGQSFAFTITNDLAGTEIVYHNHMNHEQTGSIMASRTSGGSGDVSIEVQTDGAFSPPQVTASVGSSVVWTNAVDERQRIVSGHPPENPDEENEHEEGSGEEVGLGALEVHPR
;
A
#
# COMPACT_ATOMS: atom_id res chain seq x y z
N MET A 1 13.47 88.10 -10.06
CA MET A 1 12.23 87.74 -9.33
C MET A 1 12.61 86.77 -8.23
N ASN A 2 12.14 87.04 -7.02
CA ASN A 2 12.80 86.80 -5.74
C ASN A 2 12.32 85.51 -5.02
N ILE A 3 13.28 84.66 -4.65
CA ILE A 3 13.53 83.94 -3.37
C ILE A 3 12.38 83.37 -2.49
N THR A 4 12.55 82.07 -2.14
CA THR A 4 12.25 81.35 -0.86
C THR A 4 10.77 81.13 -0.45
N ARG A 5 10.34 80.00 0.15
CA ARG A 5 10.91 79.35 1.36
C ARG A 5 10.20 78.01 1.66
N ILE A 6 10.97 77.07 2.21
CA ILE A 6 10.59 75.76 2.76
C ILE A 6 9.71 75.94 4.01
N LEU A 7 8.69 75.09 4.19
CA LEU A 7 8.25 74.65 5.52
C LEU A 7 7.93 73.15 5.51
N LEU A 8 8.67 72.45 6.37
CA LEU A 8 8.61 71.05 6.75
C LEU A 8 7.65 70.93 7.93
N SER A 9 6.67 70.02 7.87
CA SER A 9 5.98 69.47 9.04
C SER A 9 5.42 68.09 8.68
N GLY A 10 6.15 67.05 9.08
CA GLY A 10 5.66 65.68 9.03
C GLY A 10 4.70 65.38 10.17
N LEU A 11 3.85 64.38 9.99
CA LEU A 11 3.34 63.58 11.10
C LEU A 11 2.91 62.19 10.61
N LEU A 12 3.73 61.22 11.01
CA LEU A 12 3.47 59.80 11.29
C LEU A 12 2.47 59.05 10.40
N ALA A 13 3.06 58.25 9.50
CA ALA A 13 2.49 56.98 9.07
C ALA A 13 2.33 56.05 10.28
N ALA A 14 1.10 55.60 10.53
CA ALA A 14 0.84 54.34 11.21
C ALA A 14 -0.01 53.48 10.28
N LEU A 15 0.60 53.07 9.16
CA LEU A 15 0.09 51.98 8.36
C LEU A 15 0.42 50.71 9.14
N SER A 16 -0.55 50.21 9.90
CA SER A 16 -0.50 48.90 10.53
C SER A 16 -0.39 47.84 9.42
N LEU A 17 0.83 47.52 9.05
CA LEU A 17 1.17 46.28 8.38
C LEU A 17 0.91 45.16 9.39
N SER A 18 -0.31 44.62 9.35
CA SER A 18 -0.59 43.30 9.87
C SER A 18 0.27 42.34 9.05
N ILE A 19 1.46 42.00 9.54
CA ILE A 19 2.18 40.83 9.04
C ILE A 19 1.35 39.66 9.58
N ALA A 20 0.35 39.25 8.80
CA ALA A 20 -0.13 37.89 8.89
C ALA A 20 1.10 37.04 8.57
N ALA A 21 1.74 36.54 9.62
CA ALA A 21 2.64 35.41 9.52
C ALA A 21 1.74 34.26 9.08
N CYS A 22 1.48 34.16 7.78
CA CYS A 22 1.10 32.91 7.17
C CYS A 22 2.29 31.99 7.47
N GLY A 23 2.11 31.07 8.42
CA GLY A 23 2.88 29.85 8.38
C GLY A 23 2.72 29.32 6.97
N SER A 24 3.82 29.22 6.23
CA SER A 24 3.81 28.49 4.98
C SER A 24 3.59 27.03 5.35
N GLU A 25 2.33 26.61 5.39
CA GLU A 25 1.99 25.19 5.26
C GLU A 25 2.68 24.76 3.95
N SER A 26 3.71 23.91 4.05
CA SER A 26 4.47 23.46 2.89
C SER A 26 3.52 22.73 1.95
N GLU A 27 3.53 23.06 0.66
CA GLU A 27 2.68 22.37 -0.33
C GLU A 27 2.98 20.86 -0.36
N PRO A 28 2.00 20.02 -0.73
CA PRO A 28 2.23 18.61 -1.03
C PRO A 28 3.45 18.36 -1.91
N GLU A 29 4.36 17.53 -1.42
CA GLU A 29 5.52 17.08 -2.18
C GLU A 29 5.39 15.60 -2.55
N HIS A 30 6.08 15.20 -3.63
CA HIS A 30 6.34 13.79 -3.91
C HIS A 30 7.67 13.40 -3.28
N ARG A 31 7.63 12.51 -2.30
CA ARG A 31 8.79 12.01 -1.55
C ARG A 31 9.15 10.62 -2.05
N ILE A 32 10.42 10.40 -2.38
CA ILE A 32 10.94 9.06 -2.70
C ILE A 32 11.85 8.67 -1.55
N LEU A 33 11.59 7.50 -0.95
CA LEU A 33 12.36 6.94 0.15
C LEU A 33 12.96 5.61 -0.30
N ASN A 34 14.28 5.49 -0.28
CA ASN A 34 14.95 4.26 -0.68
C ASN A 34 15.37 3.48 0.57
N LEU A 35 14.94 2.22 0.66
CA LEU A 35 15.20 1.33 1.77
C LEU A 35 15.99 0.11 1.29
N GLU A 36 16.99 -0.30 2.05
CA GLU A 36 17.77 -1.51 1.81
C GLU A 36 17.75 -2.37 3.08
N VAL A 37 17.14 -3.55 2.96
CA VAL A 37 17.10 -4.58 4.00
C VAL A 37 18.28 -5.53 3.75
N SER A 38 19.24 -5.60 4.67
CA SER A 38 20.35 -6.55 4.60
C SER A 38 20.62 -7.22 5.93
N GLU A 39 20.84 -8.53 5.95
CA GLU A 39 21.12 -9.32 7.17
C GLU A 39 20.09 -9.07 8.30
N GLY A 40 18.80 -8.92 7.97
CA GLY A 40 17.76 -8.59 8.96
C GLY A 40 17.90 -7.20 9.61
N VAL A 41 18.52 -6.23 8.95
CA VAL A 41 18.61 -4.84 9.42
C VAL A 41 18.42 -3.89 8.24
N ILE A 42 17.65 -2.80 8.39
CA ILE A 42 17.71 -1.74 7.38
C ILE A 42 19.02 -0.96 7.53
N ASN A 43 19.81 -0.92 6.46
CA ASN A 43 20.85 0.09 6.31
C ASN A 43 20.17 1.41 5.93
N LEU A 44 19.72 2.16 6.94
CA LEU A 44 19.20 3.51 6.76
C LEU A 44 20.38 4.43 6.51
N SER A 45 20.93 4.41 5.30
CA SER A 45 22.04 5.26 4.90
C SER A 45 21.56 6.71 4.73
N GLY A 46 21.29 7.38 5.84
CA GLY A 46 21.28 8.85 5.94
C GLY A 46 20.04 9.59 5.45
N GLU A 47 18.95 8.93 5.05
CA GLU A 47 17.68 9.60 4.75
C GLU A 47 16.80 9.69 6.00
N GLU A 48 16.35 10.90 6.32
CA GLU A 48 15.38 11.11 7.38
C GLU A 48 14.04 10.59 6.85
N LEU A 49 13.54 9.46 7.39
CA LEU A 49 12.23 8.88 7.04
C LEU A 49 11.09 9.72 7.63
N ARG A 50 11.08 10.99 7.25
CA ARG A 50 10.13 12.02 7.65
C ARG A 50 9.45 12.55 6.40
N VAL A 51 8.14 12.60 6.45
CA VAL A 51 7.30 13.22 5.42
C VAL A 51 6.26 14.11 6.09
N THR A 52 5.61 14.95 5.31
CA THR A 52 4.54 15.82 5.79
C THR A 52 3.19 15.22 5.41
N GLN A 53 2.19 15.41 6.26
CA GLN A 53 0.84 14.93 6.02
C GLN A 53 0.34 15.44 4.67
N GLY A 54 -0.12 14.53 3.82
CA GLY A 54 -0.61 14.80 2.48
C GLY A 54 0.49 14.93 1.42
N ASP A 55 1.73 14.57 1.72
CA ASP A 55 2.73 14.25 0.69
C ASP A 55 2.36 12.91 0.03
N THR A 56 2.68 12.76 -1.25
CA THR A 56 2.67 11.46 -1.92
C THR A 56 4.03 10.81 -1.71
N VAL A 57 4.07 9.59 -1.18
CA VAL A 57 5.30 8.90 -0.81
C VAL A 57 5.45 7.67 -1.68
N THR A 58 6.57 7.56 -2.39
CA THR A 58 7.02 6.33 -3.03
C THR A 58 8.14 5.73 -2.20
N MET A 59 7.95 4.52 -1.69
CA MET A 59 8.99 3.76 -1.03
C MET A 59 9.52 2.70 -1.98
N SER A 60 10.83 2.72 -2.23
CA SER A 60 11.55 1.71 -3.01
C SER A 60 12.35 0.84 -2.06
N VAL A 61 12.02 -0.44 -1.97
CA VAL A 61 12.56 -1.38 -0.97
C VAL A 61 13.33 -2.49 -1.67
N ALA A 62 14.65 -2.52 -1.45
CA ALA A 62 15.52 -3.61 -1.86
C ALA A 62 15.80 -4.53 -0.67
N SER A 63 15.99 -5.83 -0.94
CA SER A 63 16.41 -6.80 0.09
C SER A 63 17.42 -7.80 -0.47
N ASP A 64 18.36 -8.24 0.37
CA ASP A 64 19.32 -9.32 0.05
C ASP A 64 18.77 -10.72 0.35
N GLU A 65 17.57 -10.82 0.91
CA GLU A 65 16.86 -12.06 1.20
C GLU A 65 15.37 -11.93 0.84
N HIS A 66 14.72 -13.04 0.50
CA HIS A 66 13.28 -13.02 0.21
C HIS A 66 12.48 -12.84 1.50
N GLY A 67 11.47 -11.99 1.47
CA GLY A 67 10.55 -11.81 2.60
C GLY A 67 9.48 -10.75 2.33
N LEU A 68 8.68 -10.45 3.35
CA LEU A 68 7.55 -9.54 3.26
C LEU A 68 7.88 -8.27 4.02
N PHE A 69 7.89 -7.14 3.33
CA PHE A 69 8.01 -5.83 3.95
C PHE A 69 6.61 -5.31 4.31
N HIS A 70 6.39 -4.90 5.56
CA HIS A 70 5.12 -4.36 6.03
C HIS A 70 5.30 -2.96 6.63
N LEU A 71 4.56 -1.98 6.11
CA LEU A 71 4.38 -0.66 6.71
C LEU A 71 3.11 -0.65 7.56
N HIS A 72 3.27 -0.74 8.87
CA HIS A 72 2.15 -0.69 9.80
C HIS A 72 1.43 0.66 9.77
N GLY A 73 0.12 0.64 10.02
CA GLY A 73 -0.74 1.83 10.10
C GLY A 73 -1.23 2.36 8.76
N TYR A 74 -0.44 2.25 7.69
CA TYR A 74 -0.94 2.34 6.30
C TYR A 74 -1.32 0.98 5.73
N ASP A 75 -0.87 -0.09 6.39
CA ASP A 75 -1.14 -1.49 6.05
C ASP A 75 -0.72 -1.88 4.63
N HIS A 76 0.45 -1.40 4.22
CA HIS A 76 1.07 -1.80 2.95
C HIS A 76 2.02 -2.96 3.17
N LYS A 77 1.76 -4.09 2.49
CA LYS A 77 2.60 -5.28 2.49
C LYS A 77 3.12 -5.53 1.07
N ILE A 78 4.43 -5.73 0.90
CA ILE A 78 5.03 -6.07 -0.39
C ILE A 78 6.06 -7.20 -0.26
N PRO A 79 6.05 -8.18 -1.17
CA PRO A 79 7.16 -9.11 -1.32
C PRO A 79 8.42 -8.36 -1.76
N VAL A 80 9.54 -8.63 -1.11
CA VAL A 80 10.87 -8.12 -1.46
C VAL A 80 11.86 -9.28 -1.59
N GLY A 81 12.96 -9.06 -2.30
CA GLY A 81 13.99 -10.08 -2.45
C GLY A 81 15.18 -9.62 -3.30
N PRO A 82 16.16 -10.51 -3.50
CA PRO A 82 17.36 -10.20 -4.29
C PRO A 82 17.03 -9.82 -5.73
N GLY A 83 17.65 -8.75 -6.23
CA GLY A 83 17.56 -8.33 -7.62
C GLY A 83 17.07 -6.90 -7.77
N GLU A 84 15.77 -6.72 -8.00
CA GLU A 84 15.13 -5.41 -8.21
C GLU A 84 14.36 -4.98 -6.95
N ALA A 85 14.34 -3.67 -6.68
CA ALA A 85 13.60 -3.10 -5.57
C ALA A 85 12.08 -3.13 -5.86
N ALA A 86 11.28 -3.48 -4.86
CA ALA A 86 9.83 -3.37 -4.92
C ALA A 86 9.38 -1.95 -4.54
N GLU A 87 8.31 -1.45 -5.15
CA GLU A 87 7.82 -0.10 -4.89
C GLU A 87 6.37 -0.08 -4.38
N ILE A 88 6.12 0.74 -3.35
CA ILE A 88 4.78 1.16 -2.95
C ILE A 88 4.65 2.66 -3.08
N THR A 89 3.51 3.14 -3.53
CA THR A 89 3.18 4.58 -3.54
C THR A 89 1.87 4.83 -2.82
N PHE A 90 1.86 5.77 -1.88
CA PHE A 90 0.69 6.10 -1.07
C PHE A 90 0.68 7.58 -0.67
N ASP A 91 -0.50 8.11 -0.34
CA ASP A 91 -0.64 9.47 0.21
C ASP A 91 -0.54 9.43 1.74
N ALA A 92 0.33 10.27 2.31
CA ALA A 92 0.61 10.32 3.74
C ALA A 92 -0.53 11.01 4.52
N THR A 93 -1.72 10.41 4.57
CA THR A 93 -2.94 11.03 5.13
C THR A 93 -2.99 11.02 6.67
N ALA A 94 -2.39 10.04 7.33
CA ALA A 94 -2.33 9.92 8.78
C ALA A 94 -1.02 10.49 9.35
N THR A 95 -1.11 11.27 10.44
CA THR A 95 0.08 11.74 11.17
C THR A 95 0.49 10.74 12.24
N GLY A 96 1.79 10.64 12.53
CA GLY A 96 2.29 9.73 13.55
C GLY A 96 3.60 9.05 13.19
N ARG A 97 3.92 8.00 13.93
CA ARG A 97 5.09 7.15 13.73
C ARG A 97 4.64 5.74 13.37
N PHE A 98 5.02 5.28 12.19
CA PHE A 98 4.52 4.07 11.55
C PHE A 98 5.68 3.11 11.34
N ASN A 99 5.68 1.97 12.03
CA ASN A 99 6.81 1.04 12.00
C ASN A 99 6.88 0.30 10.66
N PHE A 100 8.11 -0.06 10.28
CA PHE A 100 8.35 -1.06 9.25
C PHE A 100 8.76 -2.37 9.91
N THR A 101 8.26 -3.48 9.39
CA THR A 101 8.69 -4.83 9.74
C THR A 101 9.05 -5.59 8.48
N PHE A 102 9.86 -6.62 8.68
CA PHE A 102 10.20 -7.59 7.66
C PHE A 102 9.99 -9.00 8.20
N HIS A 103 9.34 -9.83 7.39
CA HIS A 103 9.06 -11.22 7.69
C HIS A 103 9.91 -12.08 6.73
N PRO A 104 11.08 -12.61 7.18
CA PRO A 104 11.95 -13.41 6.34
C PRO A 104 11.25 -14.68 5.83
N GLY A 105 11.43 -15.00 4.55
CA GLY A 105 10.86 -16.21 3.92
C GLY A 105 9.38 -16.12 3.54
N GLU A 106 8.62 -15.17 4.09
CA GLU A 106 7.25 -14.88 3.65
C GLU A 106 7.31 -14.02 2.38
N GLY A 107 6.93 -14.52 1.21
CA GLY A 107 7.07 -13.78 -0.06
C GLY A 107 7.97 -14.46 -1.09
N GLU A 108 8.53 -15.64 -0.79
CA GLU A 108 8.99 -16.53 -1.84
C GLU A 108 7.79 -17.03 -2.66
N HIS A 109 7.64 -16.53 -3.88
CA HIS A 109 6.91 -17.24 -4.93
C HIS A 109 7.79 -18.39 -5.43
N SER A 110 7.95 -19.45 -4.63
CA SER A 110 8.58 -20.67 -5.13
C SER A 110 7.73 -21.20 -6.29
N GLU A 111 8.36 -21.68 -7.36
CA GLU A 111 7.65 -22.46 -8.38
C GLU A 111 7.07 -23.72 -7.70
N GLY A 112 5.81 -23.63 -7.27
CA GLY A 112 5.11 -24.63 -6.48
C GLY A 112 4.92 -24.32 -4.98
N GLY A 113 5.16 -23.08 -4.53
CA GLY A 113 5.02 -22.64 -3.13
C GLY A 113 3.59 -22.27 -2.74
N GLU A 114 3.17 -22.74 -1.57
CA GLU A 114 1.88 -22.46 -0.93
C GLU A 114 1.65 -20.93 -0.84
N MET A 115 0.58 -20.42 -1.46
CA MET A 115 0.18 -19.03 -1.30
C MET A 115 -0.35 -18.83 0.13
N ILE A 116 0.45 -18.21 1.00
CA ILE A 116 0.04 -17.91 2.38
C ILE A 116 -1.07 -16.83 2.39
N HIS A 117 -1.92 -16.91 3.40
CA HIS A 117 -3.14 -16.11 3.56
C HIS A 117 -2.85 -14.59 3.55
N GLY A 118 -3.52 -13.84 2.67
CA GLY A 118 -3.49 -12.38 2.62
C GLY A 118 -2.23 -11.76 2.01
N MET A 119 -1.30 -12.55 1.48
CA MET A 119 0.00 -12.04 1.01
C MET A 119 -0.05 -11.02 -0.13
N LEU A 120 -0.89 -11.26 -1.14
CA LEU A 120 -0.92 -10.43 -2.35
C LEU A 120 -1.97 -9.33 -2.25
N PHE A 121 -3.11 -9.65 -1.64
CA PHE A 121 -4.18 -8.72 -1.41
C PHE A 121 -5.15 -9.23 -0.36
N GLU A 122 -5.82 -8.27 0.26
CA GLU A 122 -7.00 -8.40 1.08
C GLU A 122 -7.91 -7.20 0.76
N SER A 123 -9.17 -7.46 0.42
CA SER A 123 -10.13 -6.39 0.17
C SER A 123 -10.58 -5.76 1.50
N GLU A 124 -11.09 -4.52 1.42
CA GLU A 124 -12.01 -4.02 2.43
C GLU A 124 -13.28 -4.91 2.50
N MET A 125 -14.10 -4.69 3.53
CA MET A 125 -15.45 -5.25 3.59
C MET A 125 -16.32 -4.65 2.49
N LEU A 126 -16.64 -5.44 1.47
CA LEU A 126 -17.47 -5.02 0.34
C LEU A 126 -18.96 -5.16 0.66
N GLU A 127 -19.69 -4.05 0.61
CA GLU A 127 -21.15 -4.03 0.60
C GLU A 127 -21.70 -4.34 -0.81
N ASN A 128 -23.02 -4.53 -0.90
CA ASN A 128 -23.70 -4.81 -2.17
C ASN A 128 -23.33 -3.76 -3.26
N GLY A 129 -22.88 -4.25 -4.40
CA GLY A 129 -22.49 -3.44 -5.56
C GLY A 129 -21.11 -2.79 -5.46
N GLN A 130 -20.38 -2.94 -4.35
CA GLN A 130 -18.99 -2.47 -4.25
C GLN A 130 -18.04 -3.45 -4.94
N SER A 131 -16.91 -2.90 -5.41
CA SER A 131 -15.89 -3.65 -6.13
C SER A 131 -14.51 -3.46 -5.52
N PHE A 132 -13.71 -4.51 -5.61
CA PHE A 132 -12.28 -4.52 -5.31
C PHE A 132 -11.51 -4.90 -6.57
N ALA A 133 -10.35 -4.29 -6.82
CA ALA A 133 -9.54 -4.55 -8.00
C ALA A 133 -8.08 -4.83 -7.62
N PHE A 134 -7.49 -5.84 -8.26
CA PHE A 134 -6.08 -6.21 -8.12
C PHE A 134 -5.41 -6.26 -9.49
N THR A 135 -4.27 -5.59 -9.65
CA THR A 135 -3.53 -5.55 -10.93
C THR A 135 -2.49 -6.67 -10.98
N ILE A 136 -2.46 -7.42 -12.08
CA ILE A 136 -1.44 -8.45 -12.30
C ILE A 136 -0.12 -7.79 -12.68
N THR A 137 0.87 -7.88 -11.80
CA THR A 137 2.22 -7.37 -12.03
C THR A 137 3.09 -8.39 -12.77
N ASN A 138 4.26 -7.97 -13.26
CA ASN A 138 5.12 -8.79 -14.11
C ASN A 138 5.80 -9.94 -13.35
N ASP A 139 6.09 -9.75 -12.07
CA ASP A 139 6.63 -10.75 -11.14
C ASP A 139 5.66 -11.93 -10.92
N LEU A 140 4.35 -11.69 -11.02
CA LEU A 140 3.33 -12.73 -10.94
C LEU A 140 3.16 -13.52 -12.25
N ALA A 141 3.86 -13.14 -13.33
CA ALA A 141 3.61 -13.72 -14.64
C ALA A 141 3.94 -15.23 -14.68
N GLY A 142 2.95 -16.04 -15.02
CA GLY A 142 3.05 -17.50 -15.11
C GLY A 142 2.71 -18.23 -13.82
N THR A 143 2.30 -17.54 -12.76
CA THR A 143 1.86 -18.15 -11.50
C THR A 143 0.34 -18.33 -11.46
N GLU A 144 -0.11 -19.26 -10.63
CA GLU A 144 -1.51 -19.34 -10.20
C GLU A 144 -1.65 -18.62 -8.86
N ILE A 145 -2.52 -17.63 -8.81
CA ILE A 145 -2.88 -16.91 -7.59
C ILE A 145 -4.16 -17.53 -7.06
N VAL A 146 -4.05 -18.24 -5.95
CA VAL A 146 -5.21 -18.74 -5.19
C VAL A 146 -5.76 -17.60 -4.32
N TYR A 147 -7.07 -17.57 -4.13
CA TYR A 147 -7.76 -16.67 -3.21
C TYR A 147 -9.02 -17.34 -2.65
N HIS A 148 -9.59 -16.77 -1.60
CA HIS A 148 -10.83 -17.26 -1.00
C HIS A 148 -11.69 -16.11 -0.48
N ASN A 149 -12.93 -16.44 -0.13
CA ASN A 149 -13.85 -15.53 0.53
C ASN A 149 -13.68 -15.66 2.04
N HIS A 150 -13.24 -14.61 2.72
CA HIS A 150 -13.00 -14.61 4.15
C HIS A 150 -14.30 -14.66 4.99
N MET A 151 -15.46 -14.48 4.35
CA MET A 151 -16.76 -14.68 5.00
C MET A 151 -17.26 -16.13 4.87
N ASN A 152 -16.68 -16.91 3.95
CA ASN A 152 -16.95 -18.32 3.76
C ASN A 152 -15.73 -19.04 3.20
N HIS A 153 -14.93 -19.64 4.08
CA HIS A 153 -13.68 -20.33 3.75
C HIS A 153 -13.83 -21.56 2.85
N GLU A 154 -15.06 -22.04 2.61
CA GLU A 154 -15.30 -23.07 1.58
C GLU A 154 -15.23 -22.52 0.15
N GLN A 155 -15.35 -21.20 -0.02
CA GLN A 155 -15.37 -20.54 -1.33
C GLN A 155 -13.98 -20.07 -1.70
N THR A 156 -13.37 -20.78 -2.64
CA THR A 156 -12.06 -20.47 -3.21
C THR A 156 -12.16 -20.13 -4.69
N GLY A 157 -11.23 -19.35 -5.20
CA GLY A 157 -11.03 -19.17 -6.63
C GLY A 157 -9.55 -19.07 -7.00
N SER A 158 -9.27 -19.02 -8.31
CA SER A 158 -7.90 -18.84 -8.78
C SER A 158 -7.78 -17.95 -10.01
N ILE A 159 -6.64 -17.26 -10.11
CA ILE A 159 -6.25 -16.46 -11.26
C ILE A 159 -4.98 -17.05 -11.84
N MET A 160 -5.03 -17.46 -13.10
CA MET A 160 -3.82 -17.74 -13.87
C MET A 160 -3.27 -16.42 -14.42
N ALA A 161 -2.09 -16.01 -13.94
CA ALA A 161 -1.42 -14.81 -14.42
C ALA A 161 -0.69 -15.09 -15.74
N SER A 162 -1.23 -14.60 -16.85
CA SER A 162 -0.71 -14.85 -18.19
C SER A 162 0.41 -13.87 -18.56
N ARG A 163 1.53 -14.43 -19.03
CA ARG A 163 2.68 -13.69 -19.60
C ARG A 163 2.33 -12.91 -20.88
N THR A 164 1.15 -13.16 -21.47
CA THR A 164 0.75 -12.57 -22.74
C THR A 164 0.15 -11.19 -22.51
N SER A 165 0.89 -10.12 -22.78
CA SER A 165 0.49 -8.71 -22.60
C SER A 165 -0.57 -8.20 -23.60
N GLY A 166 -1.47 -9.07 -24.08
CA GLY A 166 -2.37 -8.82 -25.21
C GLY A 166 -3.86 -8.69 -24.89
N GLY A 167 -4.30 -9.03 -23.68
CA GLY A 167 -5.70 -8.85 -23.26
C GLY A 167 -5.89 -7.51 -22.55
N SER A 168 -6.33 -6.48 -23.26
CA SER A 168 -6.45 -5.11 -22.75
C SER A 168 -7.71 -4.85 -21.90
N GLY A 169 -8.28 -5.87 -21.28
CA GLY A 169 -9.54 -5.75 -20.55
C GLY A 169 -9.39 -6.26 -19.12
N ASP A 170 -9.93 -5.51 -18.18
CA ASP A 170 -10.11 -5.99 -16.82
C ASP A 170 -10.99 -7.24 -16.83
N VAL A 171 -10.66 -8.19 -15.96
CA VAL A 171 -11.36 -9.46 -15.80
C VAL A 171 -12.32 -9.33 -14.64
N SER A 172 -13.61 -9.54 -14.86
CA SER A 172 -14.62 -9.41 -13.80
C SER A 172 -14.98 -10.75 -13.18
N ILE A 173 -15.16 -10.73 -11.86
CA ILE A 173 -15.65 -11.83 -11.02
C ILE A 173 -16.78 -11.29 -10.15
N GLU A 174 -17.90 -11.99 -10.10
CA GLU A 174 -19.00 -11.66 -9.20
C GLU A 174 -18.95 -12.57 -7.97
N VAL A 175 -19.16 -11.98 -6.79
CA VAL A 175 -19.44 -12.73 -5.56
C VAL A 175 -20.95 -12.93 -5.47
N GLN A 176 -21.38 -14.18 -5.52
CA GLN A 176 -22.78 -14.59 -5.53
C GLN A 176 -23.22 -15.09 -4.15
N THR A 177 -24.43 -15.65 -4.10
CA THR A 177 -24.99 -16.28 -2.89
C THR A 177 -24.01 -17.29 -2.31
N ASP A 178 -24.01 -17.41 -0.99
CA ASP A 178 -23.08 -18.23 -0.20
C ASP A 178 -21.61 -17.80 -0.32
N GLY A 179 -21.32 -16.64 -0.92
CA GLY A 179 -19.97 -16.11 -1.10
C GLY A 179 -19.23 -16.72 -2.29
N ALA A 180 -19.90 -17.48 -3.16
CA ALA A 180 -19.30 -18.18 -4.29
C ALA A 180 -18.79 -17.21 -5.37
N PHE A 181 -17.68 -17.54 -6.02
CA PHE A 181 -17.11 -16.74 -7.10
C PHE A 181 -17.59 -17.21 -8.48
N SER A 182 -17.99 -16.27 -9.32
CA SER A 182 -18.39 -16.55 -10.71
C SER A 182 -17.75 -15.56 -11.70
N PRO A 183 -16.91 -16.04 -12.62
CA PRO A 183 -16.35 -17.39 -12.67
C PRO A 183 -15.42 -17.68 -11.48
N PRO A 184 -15.28 -18.95 -11.04
CA PRO A 184 -14.40 -19.32 -9.92
C PRO A 184 -12.92 -19.34 -10.33
N GLN A 185 -12.63 -19.39 -11.62
CA GLN A 185 -11.28 -19.36 -12.16
C GLN A 185 -11.21 -18.45 -13.37
N VAL A 186 -10.16 -17.65 -13.44
CA VAL A 186 -9.92 -16.73 -14.55
C VAL A 186 -8.48 -16.77 -15.02
N THR A 187 -8.24 -16.20 -16.20
CA THR A 187 -6.89 -15.87 -16.67
C THR A 187 -6.83 -14.36 -16.87
N ALA A 188 -5.86 -13.72 -16.24
CA ALA A 188 -5.62 -12.28 -16.36
C ALA A 188 -4.21 -12.03 -16.90
N SER A 189 -4.08 -11.07 -17.80
CA SER A 189 -2.79 -10.74 -18.42
C SER A 189 -2.00 -9.81 -17.50
N VAL A 190 -0.67 -9.87 -17.53
CA VAL A 190 0.17 -8.84 -16.89
C VAL A 190 -0.27 -7.45 -17.36
N GLY A 191 -0.48 -6.54 -16.41
CA GLY A 191 -0.97 -5.19 -16.59
C GLY A 191 -2.50 -5.03 -16.62
N SER A 192 -3.29 -6.12 -16.58
CA SER A 192 -4.75 -6.06 -16.43
C SER A 192 -5.17 -6.17 -14.96
N SER A 193 -6.36 -5.66 -14.63
CA SER A 193 -6.94 -5.87 -13.31
C SER A 193 -7.88 -7.06 -13.29
N VAL A 194 -7.93 -7.77 -12.17
CA VAL A 194 -9.06 -8.62 -11.80
C VAL A 194 -9.94 -7.82 -10.86
N VAL A 195 -11.25 -7.76 -11.14
CA VAL A 195 -12.22 -6.95 -10.43
C VAL A 195 -13.30 -7.86 -9.86
N TRP A 196 -13.40 -7.92 -8.53
CA TRP A 196 -14.47 -8.60 -7.83
C TRP A 196 -15.57 -7.60 -7.51
N THR A 197 -16.83 -7.97 -7.74
CA THR A 197 -18.00 -7.16 -7.36
C THR A 197 -18.91 -7.99 -6.47
N ASN A 198 -19.31 -7.43 -5.32
CA ASN A 198 -20.29 -8.08 -4.46
C ASN A 198 -21.70 -7.95 -5.07
N ALA A 199 -22.28 -9.07 -5.53
CA ALA A 199 -23.61 -9.09 -6.12
C ALA A 199 -24.73 -9.46 -5.12
N VAL A 200 -24.40 -9.63 -3.83
CA VAL A 200 -25.33 -10.03 -2.77
C VAL A 200 -25.41 -9.00 -1.65
N ASP A 201 -26.44 -9.11 -0.80
CA ASP A 201 -26.69 -8.15 0.28
C ASP A 201 -25.73 -8.36 1.46
N GLU A 202 -25.27 -9.60 1.67
CA GLU A 202 -24.28 -9.93 2.68
C GLU A 202 -22.92 -9.30 2.34
N ARG A 203 -22.23 -8.79 3.36
CA ARG A 203 -20.88 -8.26 3.21
C ARG A 203 -19.92 -9.37 2.84
N GLN A 204 -18.95 -9.05 1.98
CA GLN A 204 -17.95 -9.99 1.46
C GLN A 204 -16.55 -9.43 1.67
N ARG A 205 -15.57 -10.32 1.83
CA ARG A 205 -14.15 -9.96 1.90
C ARG A 205 -13.34 -10.98 1.12
N ILE A 206 -12.49 -10.52 0.20
CA ILE A 206 -11.71 -11.37 -0.69
C ILE A 206 -10.25 -11.30 -0.27
N VAL A 207 -9.64 -12.46 -0.07
CA VAL A 207 -8.28 -12.58 0.46
C VAL A 207 -7.48 -13.56 -0.38
N SER A 208 -6.29 -13.15 -0.80
CA SER A 208 -5.36 -14.03 -1.51
C SER A 208 -4.85 -15.16 -0.61
N GLY A 209 -4.38 -16.26 -1.20
CA GLY A 209 -3.94 -17.45 -0.48
C GLY A 209 -5.06 -18.44 -0.17
N HIS A 210 -4.66 -19.57 0.41
CA HIS A 210 -5.60 -20.59 0.88
C HIS A 210 -6.33 -20.12 2.14
N PRO A 211 -7.57 -20.59 2.38
CA PRO A 211 -8.23 -20.36 3.66
C PRO A 211 -7.42 -20.99 4.81
N PRO A 212 -7.47 -20.42 6.02
CA PRO A 212 -6.76 -20.99 7.17
C PRO A 212 -7.31 -22.39 7.52
N GLU A 213 -6.43 -23.29 7.98
CA GLU A 213 -6.84 -24.65 8.38
C GLU A 213 -7.79 -24.64 9.61
N ASN A 214 -7.68 -23.62 10.48
CA ASN A 214 -8.50 -23.42 11.68
C ASN A 214 -9.21 -22.04 11.66
N PRO A 215 -10.48 -21.94 11.24
CA PRO A 215 -11.18 -20.65 11.15
C PRO A 215 -11.51 -20.00 12.51
N ASP A 216 -11.52 -20.78 13.60
CA ASP A 216 -11.81 -20.25 14.95
C ASP A 216 -10.60 -19.50 15.58
N GLU A 217 -9.41 -19.57 14.96
CA GLU A 217 -8.20 -18.84 15.36
C GLU A 217 -8.12 -17.43 14.75
N GLU A 218 -9.18 -16.96 14.07
CA GLU A 218 -9.27 -15.59 13.51
C GLU A 218 -9.12 -14.44 14.55
N ASN A 219 -9.13 -14.73 15.85
CA ASN A 219 -8.90 -13.72 16.90
C ASN A 219 -7.43 -13.54 17.28
N GLU A 220 -6.55 -14.36 16.73
CA GLU A 220 -5.12 -14.21 16.87
C GLU A 220 -4.61 -14.16 15.43
N HIS A 221 -4.38 -12.94 14.93
CA HIS A 221 -3.28 -12.77 13.99
C HIS A 221 -2.04 -13.31 14.72
N GLU A 222 -1.80 -14.62 14.68
CA GLU A 222 -0.46 -15.15 14.71
C GLU A 222 0.15 -14.60 13.43
N GLU A 223 0.68 -13.37 13.55
CA GLU A 223 1.88 -12.94 12.85
C GLU A 223 2.71 -14.21 12.67
N GLY A 224 2.90 -14.61 11.42
CA GLY A 224 3.47 -15.91 11.09
C GLY A 224 4.67 -16.16 12.00
N SER A 225 4.74 -17.36 12.56
CA SER A 225 5.79 -17.79 13.50
C SER A 225 7.25 -17.67 12.99
N GLY A 226 7.49 -16.96 11.89
CA GLY A 226 8.78 -16.38 11.54
C GLY A 226 9.13 -15.20 12.45
N GLU A 227 10.42 -15.01 12.71
CA GLU A 227 10.89 -13.88 13.51
C GLU A 227 10.57 -12.57 12.78
N GLU A 228 9.58 -11.81 13.25
CA GLU A 228 9.36 -10.43 12.78
C GLU A 228 10.58 -9.57 13.10
N VAL A 229 11.14 -8.96 12.07
CA VAL A 229 12.31 -8.09 12.21
C VAL A 229 11.86 -6.64 12.16
N GLY A 230 12.01 -5.92 13.28
CA GLY A 230 11.73 -4.49 13.35
C GLY A 230 12.76 -3.67 12.57
N LEU A 231 12.30 -2.93 11.56
CA LEU A 231 13.16 -2.30 10.56
C LEU A 231 13.30 -0.77 10.71
N GLY A 232 12.46 -0.12 11.52
CA GLY A 232 12.46 1.33 11.71
C GLY A 232 11.05 1.89 11.70
N ALA A 233 10.90 3.18 11.36
CA ALA A 233 9.58 3.79 11.17
C ALA A 233 9.59 5.00 10.25
N LEU A 234 8.47 5.22 9.57
CA LEU A 234 8.10 6.45 8.90
C LEU A 234 7.50 7.42 9.92
N GLU A 235 7.95 8.66 9.92
CA GLU A 235 7.35 9.73 10.71
C GLU A 235 6.60 10.72 9.80
N VAL A 236 5.29 10.81 9.99
CA VAL A 236 4.43 11.75 9.24
C VAL A 236 4.06 12.91 10.15
N HIS A 237 4.55 14.11 9.82
CA HIS A 237 4.30 15.33 10.59
C HIS A 237 3.06 16.05 10.07
N PRO A 238 2.28 16.73 10.93
CA PRO A 238 1.21 17.62 10.47
C PRO A 238 1.76 18.68 9.50
N ARG A 239 0.95 19.03 8.50
CA ARG A 239 1.22 20.16 7.61
C ARG A 239 0.95 21.49 8.31
#